data_AF-A0A815ISW0-F1
#
_entry.id   AF-A0A815ISW0-F1
#
_cell.length_a   1.000
_cell.length_b   1.000
_cell.length_c   1.000
_cell.angle_alpha   90.00
_cell.angle_beta   90.00
_cell.angle_gamma   90.00
#
_symmetry.space_group_name_H-M   'P 1'
#
loop_
_entity.id
_entity.type
_entity.pdbx_description
1 polymer ?
#
loop_
_entity_poly.entity_id
_entity_poly.type
_entity_poly.pdbx_seq_one_letter_code
_entity_poly.pdbx_strand_id
1 'polypeptide(L)'
;MVGRLLFATIFLSFILAILSFHCYEGYGRDCIIDDKNDCGRGAKCVCIKYRYNCSLMDLGCSAEERAKDAFKWGFTAVCKEDCDEMKKPSYGLFNVTCCSTSKCNRPIGDQCPMS
;
A
#
# COMPACT_ATOMS: atom_id res chain seq x y z
N MET A 1 -15.03 -41.89 0.79
CA MET A 1 -15.24 -40.55 0.19
C MET A 1 -14.63 -39.44 1.06
N VAL A 2 -13.33 -39.51 1.40
CA VAL A 2 -12.66 -38.51 2.27
C VAL A 2 -11.48 -37.83 1.57
N GLY A 3 -10.88 -38.46 0.55
CA GLY A 3 -9.72 -37.94 -0.16
C GLY A 3 -9.99 -36.75 -1.11
N ARG A 4 -11.23 -36.57 -1.61
CA ARG A 4 -11.54 -35.46 -2.53
C ARG A 4 -11.68 -34.10 -1.85
N LEU A 5 -12.09 -34.07 -0.57
CA LEU A 5 -12.18 -32.82 0.19
C LEU A 5 -10.80 -32.28 0.59
N LEU A 6 -9.86 -33.16 0.96
CA LEU A 6 -8.51 -32.77 1.38
C LEU A 6 -7.67 -32.19 0.24
N PHE A 7 -7.80 -32.71 -0.98
CA PHE A 7 -7.08 -32.16 -2.13
C PHE A 7 -7.58 -30.76 -2.53
N ALA A 8 -8.89 -30.51 -2.44
CA ALA A 8 -9.47 -29.22 -2.78
C ALA A 8 -9.05 -28.11 -1.82
N THR A 9 -8.96 -28.37 -0.51
CA THR A 9 -8.55 -27.37 0.49
C THR A 9 -7.07 -27.02 0.39
N ILE A 10 -6.19 -28.00 0.10
CA ILE A 10 -4.76 -27.76 -0.11
C ILE A 10 -4.54 -26.92 -1.38
N PHE A 11 -5.24 -27.23 -2.47
CA PHE A 11 -5.15 -26.45 -3.71
C PHE A 11 -5.63 -25.01 -3.53
N LEU A 12 -6.74 -24.80 -2.81
CA LEU A 12 -7.26 -23.46 -2.55
C LEU A 12 -6.28 -22.63 -1.70
N SER A 13 -5.68 -23.25 -0.69
CA SER A 13 -4.68 -22.61 0.18
C SER A 13 -3.41 -22.24 -0.59
N PHE A 14 -2.97 -23.09 -1.51
CA PHE A 14 -1.84 -22.81 -2.40
C PHE A 14 -2.13 -21.64 -3.35
N ILE A 15 -3.32 -21.58 -3.94
CA ILE A 15 -3.71 -20.47 -4.84
C ILE A 15 -3.77 -19.14 -4.08
N LEU A 16 -4.33 -19.13 -2.85
CA LEU A 16 -4.34 -17.94 -1.98
C LEU A 16 -2.93 -17.48 -1.59
N ALA A 17 -2.01 -18.42 -1.35
CA ALA A 17 -0.61 -18.11 -1.07
C ALA A 17 0.11 -17.51 -2.29
N ILE A 18 -0.14 -18.04 -3.49
CA ILE A 18 0.48 -17.57 -4.74
C ILE A 18 0.00 -16.15 -5.10
N LEU A 19 -1.30 -15.86 -4.96
CA LEU A 19 -1.84 -14.52 -5.20
C LEU A 19 -1.24 -13.47 -4.25
N SER A 20 -0.98 -13.86 -3.00
CA SER A 20 -0.35 -12.99 -2.00
C SER A 20 1.14 -12.72 -2.30
N PHE A 21 1.84 -13.66 -2.96
CA PHE A 21 3.24 -13.51 -3.36
C PHE A 21 3.41 -12.55 -4.55
N HIS A 22 2.50 -12.58 -5.54
CA HIS A 22 2.60 -11.74 -6.74
C HIS A 22 2.41 -10.24 -6.46
N CYS A 23 1.74 -9.89 -5.36
CA CYS A 23 1.67 -8.52 -4.88
C CYS A 23 3.02 -7.94 -4.43
N TYR A 24 4.00 -8.78 -4.09
CA TYR A 24 5.20 -8.37 -3.37
C TYR A 24 6.38 -8.00 -4.27
N GLU A 25 6.52 -8.64 -5.44
CA GLU A 25 7.72 -8.46 -6.28
C GLU A 25 7.65 -7.26 -7.24
N GLY A 26 6.45 -6.73 -7.49
CA GLY A 26 6.26 -5.77 -8.58
C GLY A 26 6.42 -4.30 -8.23
N TYR A 27 5.77 -3.81 -7.17
CA TYR A 27 5.49 -2.38 -7.07
C TYR A 27 5.32 -1.91 -5.64
N GLY A 28 6.32 -1.18 -5.15
CA GLY A 28 6.26 -0.47 -3.88
C GLY A 28 7.35 -0.95 -2.95
N ARG A 29 8.45 -0.19 -2.92
CA ARG A 29 9.53 -0.37 -1.94
C ARG A 29 8.89 -0.51 -0.57
N ASP A 30 9.06 -1.69 0.04
CA ASP A 30 8.84 -1.90 1.46
C ASP A 30 9.26 -0.63 2.21
N CYS A 31 8.36 -0.02 2.99
CA CYS A 31 8.77 1.15 3.76
C CYS A 31 9.86 0.69 4.74
N ILE A 32 11.08 1.20 4.57
CA ILE A 32 12.17 0.94 5.49
C ILE A 32 12.39 2.21 6.28
N ILE A 33 12.06 2.16 7.58
CA ILE A 33 12.45 3.19 8.53
C ILE A 33 13.88 2.86 8.91
N ASP A 34 14.83 3.61 8.39
CA ASP A 34 16.23 3.57 8.81
C ASP A 34 16.62 4.93 9.39
N ASP A 35 17.64 4.95 10.25
CA ASP A 35 18.17 6.18 10.84
C ASP A 35 18.91 7.06 9.80
N LYS A 36 18.94 6.64 8.53
CA LYS A 36 19.55 7.37 7.40
C LYS A 36 18.51 8.15 6.58
N ASN A 37 17.26 7.71 6.59
CA ASN A 37 16.11 8.47 6.18
C ASN A 37 15.87 9.51 7.27
N ASP A 38 16.75 10.50 7.33
CA ASP A 38 16.47 11.69 8.10
C ASP A 38 15.27 12.36 7.42
N CYS A 39 14.12 12.32 8.08
CA CYS A 39 12.96 13.15 7.79
C CYS A 39 13.25 14.67 7.99
N GLY A 40 14.54 15.06 7.99
CA GLY A 40 15.05 16.37 8.38
C GLY A 40 14.95 16.61 9.89
N ARG A 41 16.00 17.21 10.47
CA ARG A 41 16.00 17.77 11.85
C ARG A 41 15.71 16.78 12.99
N GLY A 42 16.06 15.50 12.85
CA GLY A 42 15.84 14.49 13.91
C GLY A 42 14.37 14.10 14.10
N ALA A 43 13.51 14.37 13.11
CA ALA A 43 12.13 13.92 13.10
C ALA A 43 12.04 12.40 12.86
N LYS A 44 11.11 11.73 13.56
CA LYS A 44 10.90 10.28 13.40
C LYS A 44 10.14 10.01 12.11
N CYS A 45 10.74 9.25 11.19
CA CYS A 45 10.02 8.75 10.03
C CYS A 45 9.02 7.65 10.42
N VAL A 46 7.89 7.63 9.70
CA VAL A 46 6.85 6.61 9.79
C VAL A 46 6.47 6.16 8.39
N CYS A 47 5.97 4.93 8.29
CA CYS A 47 5.37 4.46 7.05
C CYS A 47 3.95 4.99 6.93
N ILE A 48 3.56 5.41 5.73
CA ILE A 48 2.21 5.83 5.39
C ILE A 48 1.62 4.92 4.32
N LYS A 49 0.33 4.62 4.46
CA LYS A 49 -0.55 4.05 3.43
C LYS A 49 -1.71 5.00 3.22
N TYR A 50 -2.04 5.32 1.99
CA TYR A 50 -3.17 6.17 1.65
C TYR A 50 -3.80 5.74 0.33
N ARG A 51 -5.04 6.15 0.11
CA ARG A 51 -5.77 5.97 -1.15
C ARG A 51 -6.06 7.33 -1.75
N TYR A 52 -5.90 7.49 -3.05
CA TYR A 52 -6.14 8.76 -3.74
C TYR A 52 -6.92 8.53 -5.03
N ASN A 53 -7.63 9.55 -5.48
CA ASN A 53 -8.34 9.54 -6.75
C ASN A 53 -7.42 10.08 -7.85
N CYS A 54 -7.25 9.32 -8.93
CA CYS A 54 -6.38 9.68 -10.04
C CYS A 54 -6.77 10.99 -10.73
N SER A 55 -8.03 11.38 -10.73
CA SER A 55 -8.50 12.64 -11.31
C SER A 55 -8.15 13.85 -10.46
N LEU A 56 -7.90 13.64 -9.16
CA LEU A 56 -7.53 14.71 -8.22
C LEU A 56 -6.01 14.82 -8.06
N MET A 57 -5.27 13.71 -8.24
CA MET A 57 -3.83 13.66 -8.01
C MET A 57 -3.13 12.81 -9.08
N ASP A 58 -2.17 13.40 -9.80
CA ASP A 58 -1.38 12.72 -10.83
C ASP A 58 -0.11 12.05 -10.26
N LEU A 59 -0.30 11.18 -9.25
CA LEU A 59 0.79 10.48 -8.56
C LEU A 59 1.07 9.09 -9.20
N GLY A 60 1.33 9.06 -10.51
CA GLY A 60 1.59 7.81 -11.23
C GLY A 60 0.31 7.12 -11.73
N CYS A 61 -0.67 7.90 -12.18
CA CYS A 61 -1.85 7.40 -12.87
C CYS A 61 -1.70 7.51 -14.39
N SER A 62 -2.15 6.48 -15.11
CA SER A 62 -2.27 6.55 -16.56
C SER A 62 -3.38 7.53 -16.99
N ALA A 63 -3.40 7.91 -18.28
CA ALA A 63 -4.48 8.73 -18.81
C ALA A 63 -5.85 8.04 -18.71
N GLU A 64 -5.88 6.71 -18.86
CA GLU A 64 -7.11 5.92 -18.75
C GLU A 64 -7.63 5.84 -17.31
N GLU A 65 -6.73 5.69 -16.33
CA GLU A 65 -7.10 5.68 -14.91
C GLU A 65 -7.69 7.03 -14.49
N ARG A 66 -7.15 8.14 -15.02
CA ARG A 66 -7.70 9.48 -14.82
C ARG A 66 -9.06 9.65 -15.48
N ALA A 67 -9.23 9.18 -16.71
CA ALA A 67 -10.52 9.27 -17.41
C ALA A 67 -11.63 8.47 -16.71
N LYS A 68 -11.29 7.48 -15.89
CA LYS A 68 -12.23 6.62 -15.15
C LYS A 68 -12.42 7.02 -13.69
N ASP A 69 -11.84 8.13 -13.23
CA ASP A 69 -11.82 8.52 -11.82
C ASP A 69 -11.35 7.38 -10.90
N ALA A 70 -10.36 6.60 -11.37
CA ALA A 70 -9.89 5.43 -10.67
C ALA A 70 -9.24 5.81 -9.33
N PHE A 71 -9.36 4.91 -8.35
CA PHE A 71 -8.68 5.07 -7.08
C PHE A 71 -7.47 4.14 -6.98
N LYS A 72 -6.35 4.67 -6.53
CA LYS A 72 -5.11 3.91 -6.32
C LYS A 72 -4.62 4.03 -4.88
N TRP A 73 -3.83 3.05 -4.48
CA TRP A 73 -3.13 3.05 -3.19
C TRP A 73 -1.70 3.56 -3.34
N GLY A 74 -1.28 4.40 -2.40
CA GLY A 74 0.08 4.92 -2.27
C GLY A 74 0.74 4.43 -0.97
N PHE A 75 2.03 4.13 -1.05
CA PHE A 75 2.83 3.56 0.03
C PHE A 75 4.21 4.22 0.04
N THR A 76 4.59 4.86 1.14
CA THR A 76 5.92 5.48 1.27
C THR A 76 6.31 5.66 2.75
N ALA A 77 7.51 6.15 3.03
CA ALA A 77 7.90 6.72 4.31
C ALA A 77 7.77 8.24 4.27
N VAL A 78 7.35 8.85 5.38
CA VAL A 78 7.20 10.31 5.58
C VAL A 78 7.56 10.70 7.01
N CYS A 79 7.73 11.99 7.28
CA CYS A 79 7.81 12.50 8.64
C CYS A 79 6.53 12.17 9.40
N LYS A 80 6.63 11.92 10.71
CA LYS A 80 5.45 11.72 11.55
C LYS A 80 4.47 12.88 11.44
N GLU A 81 4.99 14.09 11.45
CA GLU A 81 4.22 15.34 11.38
C GLU A 81 3.45 15.43 10.06
N ASP A 82 4.12 15.15 8.94
CA ASP A 82 3.50 15.12 7.61
C ASP A 82 2.41 14.05 7.55
N CYS A 83 2.64 12.89 8.17
CA CYS A 83 1.65 11.81 8.21
C CYS A 83 0.37 12.22 8.95
N ASP A 84 0.51 12.94 10.07
CA ASP A 84 -0.63 13.47 10.81
C ASP A 84 -1.33 14.62 10.06
N GLU A 85 -0.59 15.40 9.29
CA GLU A 85 -1.16 16.42 8.42
C GLU A 85 -1.94 15.83 7.24
N MET A 86 -1.41 14.78 6.60
CA MET A 86 -2.06 14.10 5.47
C MET A 86 -3.36 13.39 5.85
N LYS A 87 -3.60 13.11 7.14
CA LYS A 87 -4.90 12.63 7.63
C LYS A 87 -6.00 13.68 7.52
N LYS A 88 -5.65 14.96 7.36
CA LYS A 88 -6.64 16.03 7.21
C LYS A 88 -7.33 15.90 5.85
N PRO A 89 -8.66 16.07 5.78
CA PRO A 89 -9.43 15.86 4.55
C PRO A 89 -9.07 16.83 3.41
N SER A 90 -8.37 17.92 3.70
CA SER A 90 -7.91 18.91 2.71
C SER A 90 -6.94 18.36 1.67
N TYR A 91 -6.32 17.21 1.91
CA TYR A 91 -5.32 16.64 1.01
C TYR A 91 -5.88 15.75 -0.11
N GLY A 92 -7.20 15.54 -0.16
CA GLY A 92 -7.80 14.66 -1.17
C GLY A 92 -7.39 13.18 -1.02
N LEU A 93 -6.89 12.82 0.16
CA LEU A 93 -6.45 11.48 0.52
C LEU A 93 -7.51 10.78 1.37
N PHE A 94 -7.64 9.48 1.14
CA PHE A 94 -8.59 8.60 1.80
C PHE A 94 -7.83 7.48 2.51
N ASN A 95 -8.42 6.89 3.55
CA ASN A 95 -7.86 5.74 4.28
C ASN A 95 -6.39 5.91 4.71
N VAL A 96 -6.01 7.13 5.09
CA VAL A 96 -4.64 7.45 5.51
C VAL A 96 -4.30 6.75 6.82
N THR A 97 -3.29 5.90 6.78
CA THR A 97 -2.80 5.12 7.93
C THR A 97 -1.30 5.33 8.08
N CYS A 98 -0.86 5.60 9.31
CA CYS A 98 0.55 5.81 9.66
C CYS A 98 1.00 4.74 10.65
N CYS A 99 2.21 4.20 10.50
CA CYS A 99 2.74 3.21 11.42
C CYS A 99 4.27 3.30 11.53
N SER A 100 4.79 3.01 12.73
CA SER A 100 6.18 3.31 13.11
C SER A 100 7.16 2.13 12.93
N THR A 101 6.71 1.04 12.32
CA THR A 101 7.53 -0.18 12.13
C THR A 101 7.82 -0.36 10.65
N SER A 102 9.04 -0.72 10.28
CA SER A 102 9.34 -1.04 8.87
C SER A 102 8.38 -2.08 8.30
N LYS A 103 7.99 -1.89 7.05
CA LYS A 103 7.05 -2.73 6.28
C LYS A 103 5.62 -2.82 6.82
N CYS A 104 5.23 -1.99 7.78
CA CYS A 104 3.88 -2.03 8.35
C CYS A 104 2.78 -1.55 7.40
N ASN A 105 3.13 -0.82 6.34
CA ASN A 105 2.20 -0.33 5.33
C ASN A 105 2.01 -1.29 4.15
N ARG A 106 2.55 -2.51 4.21
CA ARG A 106 2.57 -3.46 3.08
C ARG A 106 1.17 -3.66 2.46
N PRO A 107 1.04 -3.63 1.12
CA PRO A 107 -0.23 -3.88 0.44
C PRO A 107 -0.72 -5.31 0.70
N ILE A 108 -2.04 -5.45 0.85
CA ILE A 108 -2.75 -6.73 0.93
C ILE A 108 -3.90 -6.75 -0.08
N GLY A 109 -4.12 -7.89 -0.75
CA GLY A 109 -5.29 -8.10 -1.61
C GLY A 109 -5.51 -7.03 -2.68
N ASP A 110 -6.62 -6.31 -2.60
CA ASP A 110 -7.02 -5.23 -3.53
C ASP A 110 -6.17 -3.95 -3.41
N GLN A 111 -5.29 -3.88 -2.40
CA GLN A 111 -4.36 -2.77 -2.21
C GLN A 111 -3.09 -2.92 -3.06
N CYS A 112 -2.91 -4.09 -3.67
CA CYS A 112 -1.85 -4.29 -4.63
C CYS A 112 -2.18 -3.47 -5.87
N PRO A 113 -1.28 -2.57 -6.31
CA PRO A 113 -1.44 -1.92 -7.59
C PRO A 113 -1.33 -3.01 -8.66
N MET A 114 -2.46 -3.60 -9.05
CA MET A 114 -2.54 -4.40 -10.25
C MET A 114 -2.37 -3.42 -11.40
N SER A 115 -1.20 -3.50 -12.03
CA SER A 115 -0.88 -2.84 -13.30
C SER A 115 -1.95 -3.11 -14.35
#